data_AF-A0A1Y2EZ58-F1
#
_entry.id   AF-A0A1Y2EZ58-F1
#
_cell.length_a   1.000
_cell.length_b   1.000
_cell.length_c   1.000
_cell.angle_alpha   90.00
_cell.angle_beta   90.00
_cell.angle_gamma   90.00
#
_symmetry.space_group_name_H-M   'P 1'
#
loop_
_entity.id
_entity.type
_entity.pdbx_description
1 polymer ?
#
loop_
_entity_poly.entity_id
_entity_poly.type
_entity_poly.pdbx_seq_one_letter_code
_entity_poly.pdbx_strand_id
1 'polypeptide(L)'
;MDANVPTLQEEFAGVGMGDVGKVFAQDGGDEFLTYATGRRGVVSAWAIVQTKSRHDLLTRLYHIVRGALDYTYVSGEDRITIDFKLKAPQGTPGAKFCFAVADRKVLRLLRDSRWDLTTFTTTAETTPTVDSSLIVMSENGEVTKAMLQPETGLNKAIGKGADLTWFESLVITDGPAKQPSESKPSLPDDEFHLILTLGLPPKSRVGETTPWISLACNIVDVLYSRQKLLPDVQIPKLVRLSRLAASPNSLALLTWIPLTSLGP
;
A
#
# COMPACT_ATOMS: atom_id res chain seq x y z
N MET A 1 -16.56 1.74 -16.38
CA MET A 1 -16.29 0.67 -15.41
C MET A 1 -16.02 -0.64 -16.13
N ASP A 2 -16.79 -0.97 -17.18
CA ASP A 2 -16.64 -2.23 -17.94
C ASP A 2 -15.33 -2.40 -18.73
N ALA A 3 -14.61 -1.31 -19.03
CA ALA A 3 -13.41 -1.39 -19.87
C ALA A 3 -12.24 -2.16 -19.23
N ASN A 4 -12.14 -2.19 -17.90
CA ASN A 4 -11.08 -2.91 -17.16
C ASN A 4 -11.51 -4.31 -16.71
N VAL A 5 -12.81 -4.63 -16.83
CA VAL A 5 -13.36 -5.96 -16.55
C VAL A 5 -12.68 -7.08 -17.35
N PRO A 6 -12.45 -6.96 -18.68
CA PRO A 6 -11.81 -8.03 -19.42
C PRO A 6 -10.40 -8.33 -18.90
N THR A 7 -9.61 -7.31 -18.56
CA THR A 7 -8.29 -7.51 -17.97
C THR A 7 -8.36 -8.22 -16.62
N LEU A 8 -9.32 -7.86 -15.76
CA LEU A 8 -9.52 -8.58 -14.50
C LEU A 8 -9.92 -10.03 -14.74
N GLN A 9 -10.77 -10.32 -15.74
CA GLN A 9 -11.19 -11.68 -16.08
C GLN A 9 -10.07 -12.51 -16.72
N GLU A 10 -9.11 -11.88 -17.40
CA GLU A 10 -7.91 -12.54 -17.92
C GLU A 10 -6.92 -12.88 -16.80
N GLU A 11 -6.75 -11.97 -15.84
CA GLU A 11 -5.76 -12.10 -14.75
C GLU A 11 -6.26 -12.94 -13.56
N PHE A 12 -7.58 -13.11 -13.41
CA PHE A 12 -8.23 -13.81 -12.30
C PHE A 12 -9.24 -14.85 -12.77
N ALA A 13 -9.22 -16.03 -12.14
CA ALA A 13 -10.13 -17.12 -12.50
C ALA A 13 -11.60 -16.85 -12.09
N GLY A 14 -11.83 -16.00 -11.09
CA GLY A 14 -13.16 -15.58 -10.66
C GLY A 14 -13.21 -14.08 -10.40
N VAL A 15 -14.13 -13.40 -11.09
CA VAL A 15 -14.37 -11.96 -10.94
C VAL A 15 -15.87 -11.72 -10.83
N GLY A 16 -16.29 -10.95 -9.83
CA GLY A 16 -17.69 -10.55 -9.64
C GLY A 16 -18.18 -10.78 -8.22
N MET A 17 -19.33 -10.17 -7.91
CA MET A 17 -19.90 -10.16 -6.58
C MET A 17 -21.34 -10.68 -6.65
N GLY A 18 -21.52 -11.96 -6.30
CA GLY A 18 -22.81 -12.61 -5.99
C GLY A 18 -23.81 -12.86 -7.13
N ASP A 19 -23.92 -11.96 -8.10
CA ASP A 19 -25.00 -11.98 -9.12
C ASP A 19 -24.45 -12.27 -10.52
N VAL A 20 -25.05 -13.23 -11.23
CA VAL A 20 -24.62 -13.64 -12.57
C VAL A 20 -24.79 -12.49 -13.56
N GLY A 21 -23.66 -11.93 -14.02
CA GLY A 21 -23.64 -10.83 -15.00
C GLY A 21 -23.43 -9.43 -14.41
N LYS A 22 -23.41 -9.26 -13.08
CA LYS A 22 -23.01 -8.00 -12.44
C LYS A 22 -21.62 -8.12 -11.82
N VAL A 23 -20.65 -7.50 -12.50
CA VAL A 23 -19.26 -7.51 -12.04
C VAL A 23 -19.04 -6.54 -10.88
N PHE A 24 -19.80 -5.45 -10.83
CA PHE A 24 -19.74 -4.45 -9.76
C PHE A 24 -21.03 -4.48 -8.93
N ALA A 25 -20.87 -4.50 -7.62
CA ALA A 25 -21.93 -4.22 -6.67
C ALA A 25 -21.86 -2.76 -6.23
N GLN A 26 -23.00 -2.11 -6.13
CA GLN A 26 -23.10 -0.78 -5.52
C GLN A 26 -23.33 -0.98 -4.01
N ASP A 27 -22.37 -0.59 -3.19
CA ASP A 27 -22.45 -0.69 -1.73
C ASP A 27 -22.97 0.62 -1.11
N GLY A 28 -22.68 1.75 -1.77
CA GLY A 28 -23.15 3.08 -1.36
C GLY A 28 -23.59 3.95 -2.55
N GLY A 29 -24.08 5.15 -2.25
CA GLY A 29 -24.45 6.12 -3.29
C GLY A 29 -23.30 6.47 -4.23
N ASP A 30 -22.08 6.41 -3.72
CA ASP A 30 -20.88 6.91 -4.38
C ASP A 30 -19.75 5.85 -4.50
N GLU A 31 -19.98 4.62 -4.04
CA GLU A 31 -18.98 3.55 -3.96
C GLU A 31 -19.42 2.28 -4.68
N PHE A 32 -18.54 1.78 -5.56
CA PHE A 32 -18.73 0.56 -6.33
C PHE A 32 -17.63 -0.44 -6.00
N LEU A 33 -18.02 -1.66 -5.67
CA LEU A 33 -17.12 -2.73 -5.26
C LEU A 33 -17.11 -3.84 -6.29
N THR A 34 -15.95 -4.44 -6.51
CA THR A 34 -15.83 -5.72 -7.19
C THR A 34 -14.83 -6.60 -6.46
N TYR A 35 -15.06 -7.90 -6.55
CA TYR A 35 -14.24 -8.92 -5.91
C TYR A 35 -13.61 -9.80 -6.99
N ALA A 36 -12.31 -10.07 -6.84
CA ALA A 36 -11.57 -10.96 -7.72
C ALA A 36 -10.75 -11.98 -6.91
N THR A 37 -10.69 -13.22 -7.41
CA THR A 37 -9.96 -14.33 -6.80
C THR A 37 -9.48 -15.33 -7.85
N GLY A 38 -8.65 -16.29 -7.45
CA GLY A 38 -8.18 -17.38 -8.31
C GLY A 38 -6.75 -17.26 -8.81
N ARG A 39 -5.98 -16.26 -8.36
CA ARG A 39 -4.53 -16.17 -8.60
C ARG A 39 -3.75 -16.85 -7.47
N ARG A 40 -2.59 -17.46 -7.77
CA ARG A 40 -1.81 -18.24 -6.79
C ARG A 40 -1.33 -17.41 -5.59
N GLY A 41 -0.81 -16.22 -5.85
CA GLY A 41 -0.26 -15.31 -4.84
C GLY A 41 -1.29 -14.45 -4.10
N VAL A 42 -2.55 -14.45 -4.54
CA VAL A 42 -3.63 -13.64 -3.97
C VAL A 42 -4.61 -14.53 -3.21
N VAL A 43 -5.01 -14.11 -2.02
CA VAL A 43 -6.16 -14.68 -1.29
C VAL A 43 -7.45 -14.08 -1.85
N SER A 44 -7.53 -12.76 -1.83
CA SER A 44 -8.65 -11.97 -2.30
C SER A 44 -8.17 -10.63 -2.83
N ALA A 45 -8.76 -10.16 -3.92
CA ALA A 45 -8.57 -8.81 -4.43
C ALA A 45 -9.91 -8.06 -4.39
N TRP A 46 -9.90 -6.90 -3.76
CA TRP A 46 -11.03 -5.97 -3.73
C TRP A 46 -10.68 -4.77 -4.59
N ALA A 47 -11.53 -4.44 -5.56
CA ALA A 47 -11.43 -3.19 -6.30
C ALA A 47 -12.62 -2.30 -5.94
N ILE A 48 -12.28 -1.12 -5.44
CA ILE A 48 -13.18 -0.12 -4.90
C ILE A 48 -13.08 1.10 -5.80
N VAL A 49 -14.19 1.53 -6.38
CA VAL A 49 -14.28 2.77 -7.13
C VAL A 49 -15.10 3.75 -6.31
N GLN A 50 -14.44 4.79 -5.82
CA GLN A 50 -15.04 5.87 -5.06
C GLN A 50 -15.22 7.06 -6.00
N THR A 51 -16.47 7.50 -6.13
CA THR A 51 -16.83 8.69 -6.88
C THR A 51 -17.16 9.81 -5.93
N LYS A 52 -16.96 11.05 -6.35
CA LYS A 52 -17.38 12.20 -5.57
C LYS A 52 -18.90 12.30 -5.58
N SER A 53 -19.51 12.50 -4.40
CA SER A 53 -20.92 12.86 -4.30
C SER A 53 -21.19 14.19 -5.00
N ARG A 54 -21.81 14.16 -6.18
CA ARG A 54 -22.10 15.35 -7.00
C ARG A 54 -23.45 15.99 -6.69
N HIS A 55 -24.23 15.39 -5.79
CA HIS A 55 -25.64 15.73 -5.58
C HIS A 55 -25.87 16.90 -4.61
N ASP A 56 -24.87 17.31 -3.83
CA ASP A 56 -25.00 18.42 -2.87
C ASP A 56 -24.24 19.69 -3.34
N LEU A 57 -25.01 20.74 -3.66
CA LEU A 57 -24.50 22.05 -4.08
C LEU A 57 -23.72 22.76 -2.97
N LEU A 58 -24.10 22.59 -1.70
CA LEU A 58 -23.41 23.22 -0.57
C LEU A 58 -22.04 22.57 -0.37
N THR A 59 -21.99 21.24 -0.43
CA THR A 59 -20.73 20.49 -0.39
C THR A 59 -19.80 20.90 -1.54
N ARG A 60 -20.33 21.11 -2.76
CA ARG A 60 -19.54 21.61 -3.89
C ARG A 60 -18.96 23.01 -3.64
N LEU A 61 -19.77 23.94 -3.14
CA LEU A 61 -19.32 25.29 -2.82
C LEU A 61 -18.24 25.27 -1.74
N TYR A 62 -18.43 24.46 -0.70
CA TYR A 62 -17.46 24.25 0.36
C TYR A 62 -16.10 23.80 -0.18
N HIS A 63 -16.09 22.79 -1.06
CA HIS A 63 -14.86 22.30 -1.68
C HIS A 63 -14.14 23.38 -2.52
N ILE A 64 -14.88 24.22 -3.24
CA ILE A 64 -14.31 25.31 -4.04
C ILE A 64 -13.67 26.36 -3.13
N VAL A 65 -14.40 26.80 -2.09
CA VAL A 65 -13.91 27.81 -1.14
C VAL A 65 -12.69 27.29 -0.39
N ARG A 66 -12.76 26.04 0.09
CA ARG A 66 -11.64 25.42 0.81
C ARG A 66 -10.44 25.21 -0.09
N GLY A 67 -10.62 24.77 -1.34
CA GLY A 67 -9.52 24.64 -2.31
C GLY A 67 -8.88 25.98 -2.70
N ALA A 68 -9.63 27.09 -2.65
CA ALA A 68 -9.09 28.42 -2.90
C ALA A 68 -8.28 28.97 -1.70
N LEU A 69 -8.67 28.61 -0.47
CA LEU A 69 -7.99 29.06 0.75
C LEU A 69 -6.82 28.15 1.16
N ASP A 70 -6.94 26.85 0.89
CA ASP A 70 -5.96 25.83 1.26
C ASP A 70 -5.48 25.10 0.01
N TYR A 71 -4.29 25.49 -0.46
CA TYR A 71 -3.63 24.85 -1.61
C TYR A 71 -3.23 23.39 -1.37
N THR A 72 -3.23 22.94 -0.11
CA THR A 72 -2.95 21.53 0.24
C THR A 72 -4.22 20.67 0.29
N TYR A 73 -5.38 21.27 0.07
CA TYR A 73 -6.65 20.58 0.06
C TYR A 73 -6.86 19.82 -1.25
N VAL A 74 -6.71 18.50 -1.20
CA VAL A 74 -7.16 17.60 -2.28
C VAL A 74 -8.67 17.44 -2.14
N SER A 75 -9.43 18.14 -2.98
CA SER A 75 -10.89 18.00 -3.01
C SER A 75 -11.24 16.61 -3.49
N GLY A 76 -11.89 15.80 -2.64
CA GLY A 76 -12.26 14.39 -2.88
C GLY A 76 -12.36 14.04 -4.37
N GLU A 77 -11.27 13.46 -4.88
CA GLU A 77 -11.12 13.08 -6.27
C GLU A 77 -11.76 11.71 -6.48
N ASP A 78 -12.24 11.47 -7.69
CA ASP A 78 -12.73 10.14 -8.05
C ASP A 78 -11.52 9.19 -8.04
N ARG A 79 -11.58 8.12 -7.22
CA ARG A 79 -10.44 7.25 -6.93
C ARG A 79 -10.79 5.79 -7.18
N ILE A 80 -9.82 5.03 -7.69
CA ILE A 80 -9.84 3.58 -7.79
C ILE A 80 -8.80 3.03 -6.83
N THR A 81 -9.24 2.23 -5.86
CA THR A 81 -8.37 1.53 -4.93
C THR A 81 -8.50 0.03 -5.15
N ILE A 82 -7.39 -0.65 -5.42
CA ILE A 82 -7.35 -2.10 -5.57
C ILE A 82 -6.49 -2.66 -4.44
N ASP A 83 -7.12 -3.39 -3.53
CA ASP A 83 -6.48 -4.04 -2.38
C ASP A 83 -6.36 -5.54 -2.63
N PHE A 84 -5.11 -6.00 -2.77
CA PHE A 84 -4.76 -7.40 -2.89
C PHE A 84 -4.30 -7.92 -1.53
N LYS A 85 -5.09 -8.80 -0.94
CA LYS A 85 -4.66 -9.62 0.19
C LYS A 85 -3.77 -10.73 -0.31
N LEU A 86 -2.49 -10.68 0.04
CA LEU A 86 -1.46 -11.58 -0.44
C LEU A 86 -1.31 -12.80 0.45
N LYS A 87 -0.93 -13.93 -0.14
CA LYS A 87 -0.46 -15.10 0.61
C LYS A 87 0.99 -14.91 1.03
N ALA A 88 1.37 -15.51 2.15
CA ALA A 88 2.77 -15.57 2.54
C ALA A 88 3.62 -16.21 1.41
N PRO A 89 4.81 -15.67 1.12
CA PRO A 89 5.66 -16.15 0.03
C PRO A 89 6.12 -17.59 0.25
N GLN A 90 6.26 -18.34 -0.85
CA GLN A 90 6.65 -19.75 -0.81
C GLN A 90 8.11 -19.88 -0.31
N GLY A 91 8.30 -20.32 0.94
CA GLY A 91 9.57 -20.84 1.45
C GLY A 91 10.38 -19.93 2.40
N THR A 92 9.90 -18.71 2.70
CA THR A 92 10.36 -17.98 3.89
C THR A 92 9.15 -17.44 4.64
N PRO A 93 8.76 -18.06 5.77
CA PRO A 93 7.84 -17.45 6.72
C PRO A 93 8.46 -16.14 7.22
N GLY A 94 7.87 -14.99 6.87
CA GLY A 94 8.29 -13.69 7.40
C GLY A 94 9.09 -12.77 6.46
N ALA A 95 9.07 -12.97 5.14
CA ALA A 95 9.50 -11.92 4.20
C ALA A 95 8.43 -10.83 4.07
N LYS A 96 8.18 -10.16 5.19
CA LYS A 96 7.20 -9.10 5.37
C LYS A 96 7.94 -7.77 5.51
N PHE A 97 7.41 -6.73 4.88
CA PHE A 97 8.05 -5.43 4.83
C PHE A 97 7.04 -4.37 4.41
N CYS A 98 7.39 -3.12 4.72
CA CYS A 98 6.65 -1.96 4.29
C CYS A 98 7.40 -1.21 3.17
N PHE A 99 6.74 -1.06 2.02
CA PHE A 99 7.26 -0.35 0.85
C PHE A 99 6.13 0.42 0.18
N ALA A 100 6.40 1.64 -0.26
CA ALA A 100 5.44 2.42 -1.01
C ALA A 100 6.10 3.33 -2.05
N VAL A 101 5.36 3.59 -3.11
CA VAL A 101 5.65 4.62 -4.10
C VAL A 101 4.43 5.51 -4.18
N ALA A 102 4.58 6.82 -4.01
CA ALA A 102 3.45 7.76 -4.05
C ALA A 102 3.81 9.03 -4.83
N ASP A 103 2.81 9.66 -5.43
CA ASP A 103 2.93 11.02 -5.92
C ASP A 103 3.17 11.97 -4.72
N ARG A 104 4.12 12.89 -4.88
CA ARG A 104 4.42 13.95 -3.93
C ARG A 104 3.19 14.75 -3.51
N LYS A 105 2.20 14.92 -4.39
CA LYS A 105 0.94 15.62 -4.07
C LYS A 105 0.13 14.92 -2.99
N VAL A 106 0.10 13.59 -2.99
CA VAL A 106 -0.73 12.76 -2.10
C VAL A 106 0.05 12.28 -0.87
N LEU A 107 1.38 12.43 -0.87
CA LEU A 107 2.27 11.95 0.20
C LEU A 107 1.81 12.33 1.61
N ARG A 108 1.42 13.59 1.83
CA ARG A 108 1.00 14.06 3.15
C ARG A 108 -0.28 13.35 3.60
N LEU A 109 -1.30 13.33 2.74
CA LEU A 109 -2.57 12.65 3.01
C LEU A 109 -2.32 11.17 3.33
N LEU A 110 -1.43 10.54 2.56
CA LEU A 110 -1.12 9.15 2.67
C LEU A 110 -0.41 8.83 4.01
N ARG A 111 0.56 9.64 4.44
CA ARG A 111 1.20 9.52 5.78
C ARG A 111 0.23 9.78 6.94
N ASP A 112 -0.69 10.72 6.77
CA ASP A 112 -1.70 11.04 7.79
C ASP A 112 -2.75 9.92 7.90
N SER A 113 -3.10 9.28 6.79
CA SER A 113 -4.09 8.20 6.74
C SER A 113 -3.56 6.83 7.19
N ARG A 114 -2.24 6.63 7.14
CA ARG A 114 -1.58 5.33 7.28
C ARG A 114 -0.42 5.38 8.27
N TRP A 115 -0.64 4.77 9.41
CA TRP A 115 0.33 4.73 10.51
C TRP A 115 1.56 3.87 10.18
N ASP A 116 1.38 2.77 9.45
CA ASP A 116 2.44 1.86 9.02
C ASP A 116 3.53 2.60 8.22
N LEU A 117 3.13 3.45 7.28
CA LEU A 117 4.07 4.20 6.46
C LEU A 117 4.83 5.25 7.25
N THR A 118 4.16 5.93 8.17
CA THR A 118 4.80 6.94 9.02
C THR A 118 5.80 6.32 10.00
N THR A 119 5.53 5.10 10.46
CA THR A 119 6.33 4.45 11.52
C THR A 119 7.48 3.62 10.97
N PHE A 120 7.26 2.83 9.92
CA PHE A 120 8.23 1.84 9.45
C PHE A 120 9.08 2.31 8.27
N THR A 121 8.64 3.31 7.50
CA THR A 121 9.33 3.69 6.26
C THR A 121 10.15 4.96 6.38
N THR A 122 11.30 4.96 5.73
CA THR A 122 12.10 6.16 5.48
C THR A 122 11.91 6.61 4.04
N THR A 123 11.82 7.92 3.84
CA THR A 123 11.64 8.53 2.52
C THR A 123 12.98 8.59 1.77
N ALA A 124 13.05 7.99 0.58
CA ALA A 124 14.19 8.09 -0.32
C ALA A 124 13.84 9.08 -1.44
N GLU A 125 14.19 10.35 -1.24
CA GLU A 125 13.79 11.44 -2.14
C GLU A 125 14.53 11.45 -3.49
N THR A 126 15.64 10.72 -3.62
CA THR A 126 16.45 10.73 -4.85
C THR A 126 16.89 9.32 -5.21
N THR A 127 15.97 8.56 -5.82
CA THR A 127 16.34 7.35 -6.54
C THR A 127 16.58 7.73 -8.01
N PRO A 128 17.80 7.60 -8.57
CA PRO A 128 18.13 8.11 -9.91
C PRO A 128 17.21 7.62 -11.05
N THR A 129 16.61 6.45 -10.85
CA THR A 129 15.79 5.74 -11.83
C THR A 129 14.32 6.18 -11.84
N VAL A 130 13.84 6.80 -10.76
CA VAL A 130 12.43 7.15 -10.56
C VAL A 130 12.17 8.59 -11.01
N ASP A 131 10.96 8.86 -11.50
CA ASP A 131 10.55 10.22 -11.83
C ASP A 131 10.53 11.15 -10.60
N SER A 132 10.84 12.44 -10.81
CA SER A 132 10.94 13.44 -9.74
C SER A 132 9.60 13.76 -9.05
N SER A 133 8.47 13.48 -9.71
CA SER A 133 7.12 13.64 -9.16
C SER A 133 6.79 12.59 -8.10
N LEU A 134 7.47 11.43 -8.15
CA LEU A 134 7.22 10.31 -7.26
C LEU A 134 8.23 10.29 -6.11
N ILE A 135 7.80 9.68 -5.01
CA ILE A 135 8.59 9.47 -3.82
C ILE A 135 8.51 7.99 -3.45
N VAL A 136 9.67 7.39 -3.23
CA VAL A 136 9.79 6.02 -2.74
C VAL A 136 9.97 6.04 -1.24
N MET A 137 9.18 5.25 -0.54
CA MET A 137 9.24 5.02 0.90
C MET A 137 9.51 3.55 1.14
N SER A 138 10.51 3.25 1.96
CA SER A 138 10.89 1.86 2.23
C SER A 138 11.42 1.74 3.64
N GLU A 139 11.18 0.60 4.27
CA GLU A 139 11.80 0.22 5.54
C GLU A 139 13.32 0.10 5.41
N ASN A 140 13.80 -0.43 4.28
CA ASN A 140 15.22 -0.67 4.05
C ASN A 140 15.61 -0.45 2.58
N GLY A 141 16.83 0.01 2.33
CA GLY A 141 17.41 0.11 0.99
C GLY A 141 17.48 -1.23 0.25
N GLU A 142 17.58 -2.36 0.95
CA GLU A 142 17.56 -3.68 0.33
C GLU A 142 16.18 -4.03 -0.26
N VAL A 143 15.09 -3.66 0.43
CA VAL A 143 13.72 -3.79 -0.10
C VAL A 143 13.56 -2.94 -1.35
N THR A 144 14.07 -1.70 -1.33
CA THR A 144 14.06 -0.83 -2.51
C THR A 144 14.79 -1.46 -3.69
N LYS A 145 15.99 -2.03 -3.47
CA LYS A 145 16.75 -2.74 -4.51
C LYS A 145 16.01 -3.95 -5.04
N ALA A 146 15.31 -4.70 -4.20
CA ALA A 146 14.53 -5.87 -4.60
C ALA A 146 13.29 -5.48 -5.44
N MET A 147 12.60 -4.40 -5.05
CA MET A 147 11.41 -3.91 -5.74
C MET A 147 11.70 -3.22 -7.06
N LEU A 148 12.86 -2.56 -7.20
CA LEU A 148 13.26 -1.87 -8.43
C LEU A 148 13.96 -2.78 -9.46
N GLN A 149 13.96 -4.09 -9.25
CA GLN A 149 14.53 -5.02 -10.23
C GLN A 149 13.67 -5.08 -11.50
N PRO A 150 14.27 -5.37 -12.68
CA PRO A 150 13.54 -5.41 -13.94
C PRO A 150 12.36 -6.40 -13.96
N GLU A 151 12.41 -7.47 -13.15
CA GLU A 151 11.38 -8.51 -13.08
C GLU A 151 10.03 -8.00 -12.58
N THR A 152 10.02 -7.06 -11.61
CA THR A 152 8.77 -6.50 -11.09
C THR A 152 8.07 -5.61 -12.12
N GLY A 153 8.80 -5.13 -13.14
CA GLY A 153 8.31 -4.14 -14.11
C GLY A 153 8.12 -2.74 -13.51
N LEU A 154 8.21 -2.58 -12.19
CA LEU A 154 7.92 -1.33 -11.48
C LEU A 154 8.84 -0.21 -11.95
N ASN A 155 10.13 -0.51 -12.10
CA ASN A 155 11.15 0.46 -12.54
C ASN A 155 10.85 1.07 -13.93
N LYS A 156 10.22 0.31 -14.83
CA LYS A 156 9.80 0.83 -16.14
C LYS A 156 8.56 1.71 -16.02
N ALA A 157 7.62 1.33 -15.15
CA ALA A 157 6.36 2.05 -14.95
C ALA A 157 6.53 3.39 -14.21
N ILE A 158 7.51 3.50 -13.31
CA ILE A 158 7.78 4.72 -12.52
C ILE A 158 9.02 5.50 -13.01
N GLY A 159 9.60 5.06 -14.13
CA GLY A 159 10.81 5.64 -14.69
C GLY A 159 10.61 7.04 -15.25
N LYS A 160 11.70 7.76 -15.48
CA LYS A 160 11.67 9.09 -16.10
C LYS A 160 10.97 9.05 -17.47
N GLY A 161 9.93 9.88 -17.63
CA GLY A 161 9.15 9.95 -18.86
C GLY A 161 8.02 8.92 -18.99
N ALA A 162 7.72 8.17 -17.92
CA ALA A 162 6.53 7.34 -17.87
C ALA A 162 5.25 8.18 -17.75
N ASP A 163 4.12 7.64 -18.23
CA ASP A 163 2.82 8.26 -18.06
C ASP A 163 2.27 7.99 -16.65
N LEU A 164 2.41 8.99 -15.78
CA LEU A 164 2.01 8.95 -14.37
C LEU A 164 0.69 9.69 -14.13
N THR A 165 -0.05 10.05 -15.19
CA THR A 165 -1.22 10.95 -15.10
C THR A 165 -2.27 10.47 -14.10
N TRP A 166 -2.50 9.16 -14.02
CA TRP A 166 -3.52 8.55 -13.17
C TRP A 166 -2.96 7.85 -11.93
N PHE A 167 -1.64 7.81 -11.76
CA PHE A 167 -1.01 7.09 -10.67
C PHE A 167 -0.99 7.96 -9.40
N GLU A 168 -1.62 7.48 -8.32
CA GLU A 168 -1.55 8.17 -7.02
C GLU A 168 -0.56 7.49 -6.08
N SER A 169 -0.74 6.20 -5.82
CA SER A 169 0.14 5.44 -4.93
C SER A 169 0.09 3.93 -5.14
N LEU A 170 1.18 3.27 -4.79
CA LEU A 170 1.31 1.83 -4.66
C LEU A 170 1.92 1.56 -3.29
N VAL A 171 1.23 0.80 -2.45
CA VAL A 171 1.66 0.47 -1.09
C VAL A 171 1.70 -1.04 -0.93
N ILE A 172 2.77 -1.57 -0.37
CA ILE A 172 2.96 -2.96 0.02
C ILE A 172 3.25 -2.93 1.51
N THR A 173 2.45 -3.61 2.31
CA THR A 173 2.58 -3.57 3.77
C THR A 173 2.17 -4.89 4.40
N ASP A 174 2.79 -5.20 5.52
CA ASP A 174 2.40 -6.23 6.47
C ASP A 174 1.88 -5.65 7.79
N GLY A 175 1.91 -4.32 7.91
CA GLY A 175 1.54 -3.60 9.12
C GLY A 175 0.11 -3.09 9.12
N PRO A 176 -0.46 -2.82 10.31
CA PRO A 176 -1.79 -2.24 10.41
C PRO A 176 -1.80 -0.81 9.90
N ALA A 177 -2.83 -0.47 9.12
CA ALA A 177 -3.00 0.90 8.61
C ALA A 177 -3.30 1.92 9.72
N LYS A 178 -3.97 1.49 10.80
CA LYS A 178 -4.30 2.34 11.96
C LYS A 178 -3.35 2.06 13.12
N GLN A 179 -3.03 3.12 13.86
CA GLN A 179 -2.26 3.00 15.09
C GLN A 179 -2.97 2.07 16.08
N PRO A 180 -2.29 1.03 16.59
CA PRO A 180 -2.85 0.19 17.65
C PRO A 180 -3.18 1.04 18.88
N SER A 181 -4.39 0.89 19.43
CA SER A 181 -4.78 1.60 20.65
C SER A 181 -4.15 0.95 21.88
N GLU A 182 -3.47 1.74 22.71
CA GLU A 182 -2.90 1.26 23.99
C GLU A 182 -3.96 0.68 24.95
N SER A 183 -5.21 1.13 24.82
CA SER A 183 -6.32 0.72 25.70
C SER A 183 -6.96 -0.63 25.32
N LYS A 184 -6.78 -1.10 24.08
CA LYS A 184 -7.24 -2.40 23.59
C LYS A 184 -6.20 -2.96 22.62
N PRO A 185 -5.24 -3.76 23.10
CA PRO A 185 -4.30 -4.43 22.22
C PRO A 185 -5.08 -5.48 21.40
N SER A 186 -5.37 -5.16 20.14
CA SER A 186 -5.71 -6.19 19.15
C SER A 186 -4.41 -6.88 18.75
N LEU A 187 -4.46 -8.21 18.57
CA LEU A 187 -3.37 -8.88 17.88
C LEU A 187 -3.21 -8.22 16.50
N PRO A 188 -1.98 -7.90 16.06
CA PRO A 188 -1.80 -7.39 14.71
C PRO A 188 -2.36 -8.42 13.74
N ASP A 189 -3.32 -8.00 12.92
CA ASP A 189 -3.79 -8.79 11.79
C ASP A 189 -2.56 -8.96 10.89
N ASP A 190 -1.99 -10.17 10.90
CA ASP A 190 -0.71 -10.50 10.27
C ASP A 190 -0.88 -10.62 8.74
N GLU A 191 -1.60 -9.65 8.15
CA GLU A 191 -2.08 -9.63 6.78
C GLU A 191 -1.12 -8.85 5.89
N PHE A 192 -0.72 -9.48 4.78
CA PHE A 192 0.15 -8.86 3.81
C PHE A 192 -0.69 -8.32 2.66
N HIS A 193 -0.62 -7.01 2.43
CA HIS A 193 -1.45 -6.31 1.45
C HIS A 193 -0.59 -5.61 0.41
N LEU A 194 -1.05 -5.64 -0.84
CA LEU A 194 -0.63 -4.72 -1.89
C LEU A 194 -1.83 -3.86 -2.27
N ILE A 195 -1.71 -2.55 -2.14
CA ILE A 195 -2.78 -1.58 -2.36
C ILE A 195 -2.33 -0.63 -3.47
N LEU A 196 -3.01 -0.70 -4.60
CA LEU A 196 -2.81 0.21 -5.73
C LEU A 196 -3.93 1.25 -5.73
N THR A 197 -3.56 2.52 -5.74
CA THR A 197 -4.49 3.65 -5.80
C THR A 197 -4.23 4.45 -7.07
N LEU A 198 -5.28 4.64 -7.87
CA LEU A 198 -5.27 5.41 -9.11
C LEU A 198 -6.38 6.48 -9.08
N GLY A 199 -6.16 7.59 -9.75
CA GLY A 199 -7.23 8.54 -10.07
C GLY A 199 -8.16 7.94 -11.13
N LEU A 200 -9.46 8.16 -11.01
CA LEU A 200 -10.45 7.65 -11.96
C LEU A 200 -10.38 8.44 -13.28
N PRO A 201 -10.00 7.81 -14.40
CA PRO A 201 -9.98 8.49 -15.69
C PRO A 201 -11.41 8.72 -16.22
N PRO A 202 -11.59 9.71 -17.12
CA PRO A 202 -12.84 9.88 -17.84
C PRO A 202 -13.13 8.66 -18.73
N LYS A 203 -14.40 8.45 -19.07
CA LYS A 203 -14.88 7.27 -19.84
C LYS A 203 -14.10 7.00 -21.14
N SER A 204 -13.54 8.01 -21.78
CA SER A 204 -12.75 7.89 -23.02
C SER A 204 -11.33 7.35 -22.82
N ARG A 205 -10.78 7.39 -21.60
CA ARG A 205 -9.38 7.05 -21.29
C ARG A 205 -9.22 5.93 -20.27
N VAL A 206 -10.28 5.15 -20.03
CA VAL A 206 -10.25 4.09 -19.00
C VAL A 206 -9.15 3.06 -19.27
N GLY A 207 -8.86 2.76 -20.55
CA GLY A 207 -7.81 1.81 -20.94
C GLY A 207 -6.38 2.24 -20.56
N GLU A 208 -6.14 3.50 -20.20
CA GLU A 208 -4.83 3.96 -19.72
C GLU A 208 -4.48 3.41 -18.33
N THR A 209 -5.48 2.94 -17.56
CA THR A 209 -5.26 2.34 -16.23
C THR A 209 -4.97 0.84 -16.27
N THR A 210 -5.24 0.18 -17.40
CA THR A 210 -5.03 -1.26 -17.59
C THR A 210 -3.59 -1.72 -17.30
N PRO A 211 -2.54 -1.02 -17.77
CA PRO A 211 -1.15 -1.44 -17.52
C PRO A 211 -0.79 -1.45 -16.02
N TRP A 212 -1.40 -0.57 -15.22
CA TRP A 212 -1.16 -0.52 -13.78
C TRP A 212 -1.76 -1.72 -13.04
N ILE A 213 -2.91 -2.21 -13.49
CA ILE A 213 -3.55 -3.42 -12.94
C ILE A 213 -2.69 -4.65 -13.24
N SER A 214 -2.25 -4.81 -14.50
CA SER A 214 -1.35 -5.90 -14.89
C SER A 214 0.02 -5.79 -14.18
N LEU A 215 0.53 -4.57 -13.98
CA LEU A 215 1.75 -4.34 -13.19
C LEU A 215 1.58 -4.83 -11.74
N ALA A 216 0.50 -4.44 -11.07
CA ALA A 216 0.23 -4.89 -9.70
C ALA A 216 0.16 -6.42 -9.63
N CYS A 217 -0.51 -7.05 -10.59
CA CYS A 217 -0.57 -8.51 -10.72
C CYS A 217 0.81 -9.16 -10.91
N ASN A 218 1.67 -8.59 -11.76
CA ASN A 218 3.05 -9.07 -11.94
C ASN A 218 3.87 -8.91 -10.65
N ILE A 219 3.75 -7.77 -9.96
CA ILE A 219 4.41 -7.54 -8.68
C ILE A 219 4.00 -8.63 -7.67
N VAL A 220 2.71 -8.93 -7.57
CA VAL A 220 2.21 -10.01 -6.70
C VAL A 220 2.85 -11.35 -7.03
N ASP A 221 2.99 -11.71 -8.31
CA ASP A 221 3.58 -12.99 -8.70
C ASP A 221 5.09 -13.04 -8.41
N VAL A 222 5.80 -11.92 -8.61
CA VAL A 222 7.21 -11.81 -8.22
C VAL A 222 7.37 -11.93 -6.71
N LEU A 223 6.51 -11.28 -5.93
CA LEU A 223 6.52 -11.40 -4.47
C LEU A 223 6.23 -12.82 -4.01
N TYR A 224 5.30 -13.52 -4.67
CA TYR A 224 4.95 -14.89 -4.34
C TYR A 224 6.03 -15.91 -4.70
N SER A 225 6.68 -15.72 -5.86
CA SER A 225 7.73 -16.61 -6.38
C SER A 225 9.08 -16.41 -5.70
N ARG A 226 9.38 -15.19 -5.23
CA ARG A 226 10.64 -14.90 -4.55
C ARG A 226 10.63 -15.41 -3.12
N GLN A 227 11.32 -16.54 -2.97
CA GLN A 227 11.57 -17.20 -1.70
C GLN A 227 12.47 -16.40 -0.75
N LYS A 228 13.26 -15.43 -1.25
CA LYS A 228 14.24 -14.64 -0.49
C LYS A 228 14.26 -13.18 -0.96
N LEU A 229 13.33 -12.36 -0.47
CA LEU A 229 13.33 -10.90 -0.74
C LEU A 229 14.35 -10.14 0.14
N LEU A 230 14.74 -10.73 1.26
CA LEU A 230 15.74 -10.19 2.18
C LEU A 230 16.96 -11.14 2.23
N PRO A 231 18.20 -10.63 2.20
CA PRO A 231 19.38 -11.46 2.37
C PRO A 231 19.44 -12.09 3.77
N ASP A 232 19.99 -13.31 3.86
CA ASP A 232 20.09 -14.19 5.04
C ASP A 232 20.78 -13.56 6.29
N VAL A 233 21.21 -12.30 6.25
CA VAL A 233 21.87 -11.59 7.35
C VAL A 233 20.87 -11.06 8.40
N GLN A 234 19.61 -10.84 8.01
CA GLN A 234 18.57 -10.28 8.90
C GLN A 234 17.78 -11.35 9.66
N ILE A 235 17.62 -12.55 9.09
CA ILE A 235 16.94 -13.68 9.75
C ILE A 235 17.67 -14.06 11.07
N PRO A 236 19.01 -14.17 11.13
CA PRO A 236 19.73 -14.40 12.38
C PRO A 236 19.57 -13.26 13.38
N LYS A 237 19.47 -12.00 12.91
CA LYS A 237 19.29 -10.83 13.78
C LYS A 237 17.89 -10.79 14.38
N LEU A 238 16.86 -11.04 13.58
CA LEU A 238 15.47 -11.13 14.04
C LEU A 238 15.26 -12.33 14.97
N VAL A 239 15.85 -13.49 14.66
CA VAL A 239 15.86 -14.66 15.55
C VAL A 239 16.63 -14.37 16.84
N ARG A 240 17.71 -13.59 16.79
CA ARG A 240 18.46 -13.19 17.99
C ARG A 240 17.66 -12.19 18.83
N LEU A 241 16.99 -11.23 18.22
CA LEU A 241 16.16 -10.24 18.91
C LEU A 241 14.90 -10.88 19.52
N SER A 242 14.24 -11.79 18.82
CA SER A 242 13.10 -12.54 19.37
C SER A 242 13.52 -13.46 20.51
N ARG A 243 14.70 -14.11 20.42
CA ARG A 243 15.28 -14.89 21.53
C ARG A 243 15.66 -14.03 22.75
N LEU A 244 16.09 -12.79 22.52
CA LEU A 244 16.40 -11.84 23.59
C LEU A 244 15.12 -11.32 24.25
N ALA A 245 14.07 -11.04 23.47
CA ALA A 245 12.76 -10.62 23.97
C ALA A 245 12.02 -11.75 24.72
N ALA A 246 12.23 -13.01 24.32
CA ALA A 246 11.70 -14.19 25.00
C ALA A 246 12.54 -14.64 26.22
N SER A 247 13.64 -13.94 26.54
CA SER A 247 14.46 -14.23 27.72
C SER A 247 13.85 -13.59 28.97
N PRO A 248 13.53 -14.35 30.03
CA PRO A 248 12.96 -13.82 31.28
C PRO A 248 13.88 -12.84 32.02
N ASN A 249 15.17 -12.77 31.68
CA ASN A 249 16.16 -11.98 32.41
C ASN A 249 16.34 -10.54 31.90
N SER A 250 15.61 -10.09 30.87
CA SER A 250 15.75 -8.73 30.33
C SER A 250 15.04 -7.64 31.16
N LEU A 251 14.14 -8.00 32.07
CA LEU A 251 13.45 -7.02 32.93
C LEU A 251 14.28 -6.56 34.13
N ALA A 252 15.44 -7.17 34.39
CA ALA A 252 16.26 -6.88 35.57
C ALA A 252 17.34 -5.79 35.37
N LEU A 253 17.52 -5.26 34.15
CA LEU A 253 18.62 -4.32 33.85
C LEU A 253 18.19 -2.84 33.74
N LEU A 254 16.90 -2.52 33.92
CA LEU A 254 16.40 -1.12 33.88
C LEU A 254 16.19 -0.48 35.26
N THR A 255 16.49 -1.18 36.35
CA THR A 255 16.40 -0.62 37.70
C THR A 255 17.69 -0.88 38.46
N TRP A 256 18.74 -0.09 38.24
CA TRP A 256 19.81 0.14 39.23
C TRP A 256 20.61 1.39 38.82
N ILE A 257 20.04 2.57 39.09
CA ILE A 257 20.81 3.81 39.21
C ILE A 257 20.99 4.02 40.73
N PRO A 258 22.20 3.86 41.30
CA PRO A 258 22.41 4.20 42.70
C PRO A 258 22.43 5.72 42.85
N LEU A 259 21.52 6.21 43.69
CA LEU A 259 21.42 7.60 44.13
C LEU A 259 22.56 7.89 45.11
N THR A 260 23.72 8.35 44.64
CA THR A 260 24.81 8.80 45.53
C THR A 260 24.65 10.28 45.90
N SER A 261 24.18 10.46 47.14
CA SER A 261 24.42 11.53 48.12
C SER A 261 24.87 12.92 47.63
N LEU A 262 23.96 13.89 47.81
CA LEU A 262 24.26 15.31 48.00
C LEU A 262 24.72 15.56 49.45
N GLY A 263 25.85 16.27 49.58
CA GLY A 263 26.14 17.21 50.66
C GLY A 263 27.39 16.89 51.50
N PRO A 264 27.94 17.90 52.22
CA PRO A 264 27.78 19.36 52.10
C PRO A 264 28.95 20.05 51.37
#